data_AF-A2GFX5-F1
#
_entry.id   AF-A2GFX5-F1
#
_cell.length_a   1.000
_cell.length_b   1.000
_cell.length_c   1.000
_cell.angle_alpha   90.00
_cell.angle_beta   90.00
_cell.angle_gamma   90.00
#
_symmetry.space_group_name_H-M   'P 1'
#
loop_
_entity.id
_entity.type
_entity.pdbx_description
1 polymer ?
#
loop_
_entity_poly.entity_id
_entity_poly.type
_entity_poly.pdbx_seq_one_letter_code
_entity_poly.pdbx_strand_id
1 'polypeptide(L)'
;MFYLFVAWWLKNSGNDEYGGLDGEDINWSGHAYYDKYTGKGITIAVMSDGALFDHVAYKDRAIKDQFINIYTNEIMLTTNSSHNIATASLALAAGKRGTEFEGVAPGANVASYFFTNYSMQAEHLQTVMCHQSLKWNISILQYLYIEKPNGYVQYVQPEVIPRKLQMIVYIIHK
;
A
#
# COMPACT_ATOMS: atom_id res chain seq x y z
N MET A 1 13.91 -0.39 -6.99
CA MET A 1 12.89 -1.45 -6.98
C MET A 1 12.99 -2.13 -5.62
N PHE A 2 12.14 -1.75 -4.65
CA PHE A 2 12.13 -2.34 -3.31
C PHE A 2 11.19 -3.55 -3.34
N TYR A 3 11.69 -4.69 -3.81
CA TYR A 3 11.01 -5.97 -3.56
C TYR A 3 11.57 -6.52 -2.27
N LEU A 4 10.70 -6.62 -1.27
CA LEU A 4 10.97 -7.34 -0.03
C LEU A 4 10.61 -8.81 -0.31
N PHE A 5 11.60 -9.62 -0.65
CA PHE A 5 11.43 -11.01 -1.07
C PHE A 5 11.06 -11.99 0.07
N VAL A 6 10.94 -11.52 1.32
CA VAL A 6 10.66 -12.36 2.49
C VAL A 6 9.77 -11.59 3.47
N ALA A 7 8.69 -12.21 3.93
CA ALA A 7 7.77 -11.64 4.93
C ALA A 7 8.30 -11.69 6.38
N TRP A 8 9.58 -11.35 6.56
CA TRP A 8 10.28 -11.40 7.86
C TRP A 8 9.58 -10.53 8.91
N TRP A 9 8.95 -9.42 8.52
CA TRP A 9 8.21 -8.55 9.44
C TRP A 9 7.00 -9.25 10.09
N LEU A 10 6.45 -10.32 9.52
CA LEU A 10 5.34 -11.07 10.13
C LEU A 10 5.81 -11.95 11.28
N LYS A 11 6.99 -12.56 11.14
CA LYS A 11 7.70 -13.33 12.16
C LYS A 11 9.11 -13.56 11.67
N ASN A 12 10.06 -13.00 12.38
CA ASN A 12 11.47 -13.00 12.12
C ASN A 12 12.11 -14.03 13.04
N SER A 13 12.80 -14.99 12.44
CA SER A 13 13.47 -16.06 13.18
C SER A 13 14.97 -15.81 13.38
N GLY A 14 15.47 -14.66 12.88
CA GLY A 14 16.88 -14.32 12.83
C GLY A 14 17.72 -15.16 11.86
N ASN A 15 17.12 -16.17 11.19
CA ASN A 15 17.79 -17.10 10.29
C ASN A 15 17.47 -16.85 8.80
N ASP A 16 16.87 -15.71 8.52
CA ASP A 16 16.43 -15.26 7.22
C ASP A 16 17.67 -14.96 6.33
N GLU A 17 17.59 -15.26 5.03
CA GLU A 17 18.71 -15.12 4.07
C GLU A 17 19.29 -13.69 3.96
N TYR A 18 18.56 -12.70 4.50
CA TYR A 18 18.92 -11.28 4.50
C TYR A 18 19.44 -10.77 5.85
N GLY A 19 19.55 -11.65 6.86
CA GLY A 19 19.88 -11.29 8.23
C GLY A 19 18.73 -10.59 8.98
N GLY A 20 18.87 -10.47 10.29
CA GLY A 20 17.87 -9.84 11.17
C GLY A 20 18.09 -10.27 12.62
N LEU A 21 17.51 -9.53 13.57
CA LEU A 21 17.47 -9.95 14.97
C LEU A 21 16.19 -10.77 15.21
N ASP A 22 16.34 -11.93 15.83
CA ASP A 22 15.22 -12.79 16.22
C ASP A 22 14.21 -12.00 17.08
N GLY A 23 12.92 -12.12 16.75
CA GLY A 23 11.83 -11.41 17.43
C GLY A 23 11.67 -9.93 17.10
N GLU A 24 12.47 -9.36 16.19
CA GLU A 24 12.21 -8.03 15.62
C GLU A 24 11.19 -8.11 14.48
N ASP A 25 9.93 -8.29 14.85
CA ASP A 25 8.78 -8.43 13.96
C ASP A 25 7.48 -7.99 14.66
N ILE A 26 6.36 -7.98 13.94
CA ILE A 26 5.04 -7.68 14.54
C ILE A 26 4.43 -8.90 15.24
N ASN A 27 5.15 -10.02 15.27
CA ASN A 27 4.78 -11.30 15.84
C ASN A 27 3.37 -11.73 15.44
N TRP A 28 3.10 -11.79 14.14
CA TRP A 28 1.78 -12.03 13.58
C TRP A 28 1.55 -13.49 13.18
N SER A 29 2.51 -14.12 12.49
CA SER A 29 2.32 -15.46 11.91
C SER A 29 2.55 -16.62 12.90
N GLY A 30 2.90 -16.32 14.15
CA GLY A 30 3.18 -17.31 15.21
C GLY A 30 2.06 -17.57 16.22
N HIS A 31 0.91 -16.88 16.14
CA HIS A 31 -0.11 -16.89 17.19
C HIS A 31 -1.34 -17.73 16.86
N ALA A 32 -2.02 -18.23 17.91
CA ALA A 32 -3.32 -18.92 17.82
C ALA A 32 -4.43 -18.09 17.13
N TYR A 33 -4.17 -16.79 16.97
CA TYR A 33 -5.08 -15.83 16.36
C TYR A 33 -4.85 -15.60 14.88
N TYR A 34 -3.73 -16.10 14.32
CA TYR A 34 -3.41 -15.96 12.91
C TYR A 34 -4.59 -16.44 12.06
N ASP A 35 -5.09 -17.65 12.27
CA ASP A 35 -6.26 -18.20 11.55
C ASP A 35 -7.60 -17.51 11.89
N LYS A 36 -7.68 -16.82 13.02
CA LYS A 36 -8.90 -16.19 13.52
C LYS A 36 -9.11 -14.78 12.96
N TYR A 37 -8.05 -13.99 12.86
CA TYR A 37 -8.12 -12.59 12.42
C TYR A 37 -7.53 -12.44 11.03
N THR A 38 -8.35 -12.65 10.01
CA THR A 38 -7.91 -12.54 8.62
C THR A 38 -8.19 -11.16 8.00
N GLY A 39 -8.92 -10.29 8.68
CA GLY A 39 -9.45 -9.06 8.08
C GLY A 39 -10.63 -9.29 7.13
N LYS A 40 -11.27 -10.47 7.17
CA LYS A 40 -12.47 -10.74 6.38
C LYS A 40 -13.55 -9.68 6.63
N GLY A 41 -14.11 -9.13 5.54
CA GLY A 41 -15.13 -8.09 5.60
C GLY A 41 -14.56 -6.66 5.70
N ILE A 42 -13.25 -6.51 5.85
CA ILE A 42 -12.55 -5.23 5.80
C ILE A 42 -12.09 -4.98 4.36
N THR A 43 -12.24 -3.74 3.90
CA THR A 43 -11.66 -3.24 2.66
C THR A 43 -10.46 -2.37 2.98
N ILE A 44 -9.29 -2.76 2.46
CA ILE A 44 -8.04 -2.00 2.52
C ILE A 44 -7.85 -1.30 1.18
N ALA A 45 -7.84 0.03 1.19
CA ALA A 45 -7.51 0.83 0.03
C ALA A 45 -6.04 1.20 0.05
N VAL A 46 -5.40 1.26 -1.12
CA VAL A 46 -4.14 1.97 -1.29
C VAL A 46 -4.40 3.22 -2.13
N MET A 47 -3.93 4.36 -1.63
CA MET A 47 -3.89 5.61 -2.36
C MET A 47 -2.42 5.82 -2.71
N SER A 48 -2.04 5.65 -3.98
CA SER A 48 -0.64 5.77 -4.45
C SER A 48 -0.56 5.84 -5.99
N ASP A 49 0.46 5.20 -6.58
CA ASP A 49 0.79 5.12 -8.01
C ASP A 49 -0.03 4.09 -8.80
N GLY A 50 -1.08 3.54 -8.18
CA GLY A 50 -2.03 2.59 -8.76
C GLY A 50 -1.55 1.14 -8.71
N ALA A 51 -2.40 0.22 -8.25
CA ALA A 51 -2.06 -1.18 -8.08
C ALA A 51 -2.46 -2.06 -9.28
N LEU A 52 -1.74 -3.17 -9.48
CA LEU A 52 -2.11 -4.25 -10.39
C LEU A 52 -3.40 -4.89 -9.90
N PHE A 53 -4.45 -4.87 -10.71
CA PHE A 53 -5.75 -5.43 -10.32
C PHE A 53 -5.71 -6.96 -10.15
N ASP A 54 -5.01 -7.66 -11.04
CA ASP A 54 -4.97 -9.11 -11.17
C ASP A 54 -3.77 -9.75 -10.46
N HIS A 55 -3.12 -9.02 -9.54
CA HIS A 55 -1.95 -9.53 -8.83
C HIS A 55 -2.28 -10.79 -8.02
N VAL A 56 -1.43 -11.81 -8.13
CA VAL A 56 -1.62 -13.14 -7.53
C VAL A 56 -1.89 -13.10 -6.01
N ALA A 57 -1.34 -12.11 -5.31
CA ALA A 57 -1.52 -11.97 -3.87
C ALA A 57 -2.98 -11.69 -3.45
N TYR A 58 -3.78 -11.00 -4.28
CA TYR A 58 -5.10 -10.51 -3.86
C TYR A 58 -6.18 -10.48 -4.95
N LYS A 59 -5.91 -10.93 -6.18
CA LYS A 59 -6.82 -10.82 -7.34
C LYS A 59 -8.25 -11.29 -7.08
N ASP A 60 -8.43 -12.34 -6.28
CA ASP A 60 -9.75 -12.91 -5.94
C ASP A 60 -10.56 -12.01 -4.97
N ARG A 61 -9.92 -10.99 -4.41
CA ARG A 61 -10.46 -10.05 -3.43
C ARG A 61 -10.31 -8.58 -3.88
N ALA A 62 -9.91 -8.35 -5.13
CA ALA A 62 -9.82 -7.02 -5.70
C ALA A 62 -11.20 -6.52 -6.15
N ILE A 63 -11.59 -5.33 -5.68
CA ILE A 63 -12.88 -4.73 -6.03
C ILE A 63 -12.71 -3.88 -7.29
N LYS A 64 -13.02 -4.44 -8.46
CA LYS A 64 -12.77 -3.82 -9.78
C LYS A 64 -13.22 -2.36 -9.88
N ASP A 65 -14.44 -2.06 -9.43
CA ASP A 65 -15.02 -0.71 -9.49
C ASP A 65 -14.45 0.24 -8.41
N GLN A 66 -13.37 -0.15 -7.71
CA GLN A 66 -12.60 0.66 -6.78
C GLN A 66 -11.11 0.66 -7.12
N PHE A 67 -10.75 0.26 -8.35
CA PHE A 67 -9.44 0.51 -8.94
C PHE A 67 -9.60 1.72 -9.86
N ILE A 68 -9.41 2.91 -9.33
CA ILE A 68 -9.86 4.17 -9.95
C ILE A 68 -8.70 5.18 -10.03
N ASN A 69 -8.65 5.93 -11.12
CA ASN A 69 -7.93 7.18 -11.19
C ASN A 69 -8.76 8.30 -10.56
N ILE A 70 -8.30 8.90 -9.46
CA ILE A 70 -9.12 9.87 -8.73
C ILE A 70 -9.33 11.18 -9.51
N TYR A 71 -8.47 11.47 -10.49
CA TYR A 71 -8.56 12.67 -11.32
C TYR A 71 -9.67 12.58 -12.38
N THR A 72 -9.83 11.40 -12.99
CA THR A 72 -10.83 11.16 -14.04
C THR A 72 -12.06 10.43 -13.52
N ASN A 73 -11.97 9.85 -12.32
CA ASN A 73 -12.94 8.94 -11.72
C ASN A 73 -13.24 7.70 -12.59
N GLU A 74 -12.31 7.35 -13.49
CA GLU A 74 -12.40 6.19 -14.36
C GLU A 74 -11.70 4.98 -13.75
N ILE A 75 -12.15 3.78 -14.12
CA ILE A 75 -11.49 2.54 -13.73
C ILE A 75 -10.10 2.50 -14.36
N MET A 76 -9.08 2.31 -13.54
CA MET A 76 -7.68 2.19 -13.92
C MET A 76 -7.17 0.81 -13.49
N LEU A 77 -7.15 -0.13 -14.42
CA LEU A 77 -6.56 -1.45 -14.21
C LEU A 77 -5.12 -1.40 -14.71
N THR A 78 -4.17 -1.14 -13.80
CA THR A 78 -2.75 -1.16 -14.15
C THR A 78 -2.37 -2.57 -14.59
N THR A 79 -1.81 -2.70 -15.79
CA THR A 79 -1.34 -3.98 -16.36
C THR A 79 0.19 -4.08 -16.41
N ASN A 80 0.90 -2.99 -16.09
CA ASN A 80 2.36 -2.94 -16.12
C ASN A 80 2.93 -3.16 -14.71
N SER A 81 3.72 -4.22 -14.55
CA SER A 81 4.33 -4.68 -13.30
C SER A 81 5.62 -3.95 -12.90
N SER A 82 6.11 -3.04 -13.74
CA SER A 82 7.45 -2.46 -13.53
C SER A 82 7.54 -1.50 -12.33
N HIS A 83 6.46 -0.85 -11.92
CA HIS A 83 6.49 0.18 -10.87
C HIS A 83 5.12 0.37 -10.20
N ASN A 84 4.80 -0.38 -9.16
CA ASN A 84 3.68 0.00 -8.31
C ASN A 84 3.95 -0.31 -6.84
N ILE A 85 4.39 0.74 -6.16
CA ILE A 85 4.45 0.82 -4.70
C ILE A 85 3.09 0.43 -4.12
N ALA A 86 2.00 0.83 -4.79
CA ALA A 86 0.64 0.43 -4.47
C ALA A 86 0.42 -1.09 -4.41
N THR A 87 0.88 -1.83 -5.43
CA THR A 87 0.75 -3.30 -5.50
C THR A 87 1.51 -3.96 -4.37
N ALA A 88 2.77 -3.55 -4.16
CA ALA A 88 3.59 -4.06 -3.08
C ALA A 88 2.89 -3.84 -1.73
N SER A 89 2.36 -2.65 -1.50
CA SER A 89 1.69 -2.30 -0.25
C SER A 89 0.42 -3.12 -0.02
N LEU A 90 -0.39 -3.33 -1.06
CA LEU A 90 -1.56 -4.22 -0.95
C LEU A 90 -1.15 -5.68 -0.75
N ALA A 91 -0.06 -6.14 -1.35
CA ALA A 91 0.45 -7.49 -1.13
C ALA A 91 0.92 -7.68 0.33
N LEU A 92 1.66 -6.72 0.87
CA LEU A 92 2.09 -6.70 2.28
C LEU A 92 0.92 -6.57 3.26
N ALA A 93 -0.15 -5.86 2.88
CA ALA A 93 -1.30 -5.65 3.76
C ALA A 93 -2.30 -6.81 3.70
N ALA A 94 -2.63 -7.29 2.50
CA ALA A 94 -3.78 -8.17 2.24
C ALA A 94 -3.45 -9.39 1.38
N GLY A 95 -2.17 -9.65 1.15
CA GLY A 95 -1.73 -10.79 0.36
C GLY A 95 -2.16 -12.12 0.96
N LYS A 96 -2.57 -13.03 0.07
CA LYS A 96 -3.10 -14.35 0.42
C LYS A 96 -2.01 -15.19 1.06
N ARG A 97 -2.41 -16.03 2.02
CA ARG A 97 -1.55 -17.06 2.59
C ARG A 97 -1.04 -18.03 1.53
N GLY A 98 0.15 -18.59 1.78
CA GLY A 98 0.83 -19.50 0.87
C GLY A 98 1.30 -18.83 -0.41
N THR A 99 1.35 -17.50 -0.45
CA THR A 99 2.01 -16.73 -1.53
C THR A 99 3.28 -16.09 -0.99
N GLU A 100 4.17 -15.66 -1.88
CA GLU A 100 5.41 -14.97 -1.52
C GLU A 100 5.17 -13.71 -0.65
N PHE A 101 3.99 -13.09 -0.80
CA PHE A 101 3.60 -11.88 -0.10
C PHE A 101 2.44 -12.18 0.83
N GLU A 102 2.70 -12.83 1.97
CA GLU A 102 1.67 -13.00 2.98
C GLU A 102 1.37 -11.66 3.66
N GLY A 103 0.10 -11.26 3.62
CA GLY A 103 -0.35 -10.04 4.25
C GLY A 103 -0.77 -10.24 5.70
N VAL A 104 -0.81 -9.14 6.45
CA VAL A 104 -1.37 -9.12 7.82
C VAL A 104 -2.86 -9.45 7.81
N ALA A 105 -3.61 -8.96 6.82
CA ALA A 105 -5.05 -9.14 6.66
C ALA A 105 -5.38 -9.96 5.38
N PRO A 106 -5.02 -11.26 5.32
CA PRO A 106 -5.08 -12.07 4.10
C PRO A 106 -6.50 -12.34 3.58
N GLY A 107 -7.54 -12.01 4.36
CA GLY A 107 -8.95 -12.11 4.01
C GLY A 107 -9.61 -10.78 3.65
N ALA A 108 -8.88 -9.67 3.71
CA ALA A 108 -9.41 -8.36 3.35
C ALA A 108 -9.65 -8.24 1.84
N ASN A 109 -10.66 -7.44 1.48
CA ASN A 109 -10.84 -6.94 0.12
C ASN A 109 -9.85 -5.80 -0.13
N VAL A 110 -9.48 -5.60 -1.39
CA VAL A 110 -8.54 -4.53 -1.77
C VAL A 110 -9.14 -3.56 -2.78
N ALA A 111 -8.75 -2.30 -2.64
CA ALA A 111 -9.07 -1.19 -3.53
C ALA A 111 -7.80 -0.37 -3.84
N SER A 112 -7.80 0.35 -4.96
CA SER A 112 -6.68 1.17 -5.38
C SER A 112 -7.15 2.49 -5.96
N TYR A 113 -6.73 3.59 -5.36
CA TYR A 113 -7.01 4.94 -5.82
C TYR A 113 -5.71 5.55 -6.32
N PHE A 114 -5.56 5.58 -7.63
CA PHE A 114 -4.44 6.23 -8.29
C PHE A 114 -4.57 7.75 -8.12
N PHE A 115 -3.57 8.37 -7.51
CA PHE A 115 -3.52 9.82 -7.32
C PHE A 115 -2.14 10.41 -7.58
N THR A 116 -1.12 9.61 -7.88
CA THR A 116 0.20 10.14 -8.21
C THR A 116 0.68 9.55 -9.54
N ASN A 117 0.76 10.41 -10.54
CA ASN A 117 1.65 10.20 -11.67
C ASN A 117 2.88 11.05 -11.40
N TYR A 118 4.09 10.52 -11.62
CA TYR A 118 5.38 11.15 -11.33
C TYR A 118 5.61 12.50 -12.07
N SER A 119 4.61 13.01 -12.80
CA SER A 119 4.68 14.10 -13.76
C SER A 119 3.53 15.12 -13.62
N MET A 120 3.40 15.73 -12.44
CA MET A 120 2.90 17.13 -12.25
C MET A 120 1.50 17.37 -11.68
N GLN A 121 0.75 16.35 -11.24
CA GLN A 121 -0.49 16.59 -10.49
C GLN A 121 -0.33 16.06 -9.06
N ALA A 122 -0.42 16.96 -8.09
CA ALA A 122 -0.52 16.63 -6.67
C ALA A 122 -1.90 17.08 -6.21
N GLU A 123 -2.73 16.13 -5.77
CA GLU A 123 -4.02 16.47 -5.15
C GLU A 123 -3.85 16.92 -3.71
N HIS A 124 -4.81 17.74 -3.26
CA HIS A 124 -4.88 18.13 -1.86
C HIS A 124 -5.07 16.90 -0.98
N LEU A 125 -4.23 16.76 0.07
CA LEU A 125 -4.21 15.59 0.94
C LEU A 125 -5.60 15.21 1.48
N GLN A 126 -6.38 16.21 1.92
CA GLN A 126 -7.73 15.98 2.39
C GLN A 126 -8.65 15.41 1.31
N THR A 127 -8.51 15.84 0.06
CA THR A 127 -9.30 15.30 -1.07
C THR A 127 -8.99 13.82 -1.26
N VAL A 128 -7.71 13.45 -1.24
CA VAL A 128 -7.27 12.05 -1.35
C VAL A 128 -7.81 11.23 -0.17
N MET A 129 -7.64 11.71 1.06
CA MET A 129 -8.13 11.04 2.28
C MET A 129 -9.66 10.90 2.32
N CYS A 130 -10.41 11.83 1.75
CA CYS A 130 -11.86 11.77 1.73
C CYS A 130 -12.42 11.00 0.53
N HIS A 131 -11.60 10.71 -0.48
CA HIS A 131 -12.04 10.04 -1.71
C HIS A 131 -12.65 8.67 -1.41
N GLN A 132 -13.90 8.48 -1.84
CA GLN A 132 -14.71 7.28 -1.65
C GLN A 132 -14.63 6.71 -0.22
N SER A 133 -14.51 7.58 0.77
CA SER A 133 -14.16 7.17 2.12
C SER A 133 -15.25 6.41 2.88
N LEU A 134 -16.42 6.21 2.28
CA LEU A 134 -17.48 5.30 2.75
C LEU A 134 -17.32 3.86 2.22
N LYS A 135 -16.41 3.63 1.26
CA LYS A 135 -16.24 2.32 0.59
C LYS A 135 -15.05 1.50 1.11
N TRP A 136 -14.18 2.11 1.90
CA TRP A 136 -13.02 1.46 2.52
C TRP A 136 -13.01 1.65 4.04
N ASN A 137 -12.37 0.73 4.73
CA ASN A 137 -12.24 0.73 6.20
C ASN A 137 -10.86 1.20 6.64
N ILE A 138 -9.82 0.81 5.90
CA ILE A 138 -8.43 1.21 6.12
C ILE A 138 -7.89 1.76 4.80
N SER A 139 -7.17 2.86 4.85
CA SER A 139 -6.43 3.37 3.68
C SER A 139 -4.95 3.48 3.99
N ILE A 140 -4.12 2.97 3.07
CA ILE A 140 -2.67 3.15 3.02
C ILE A 140 -2.41 4.26 2.01
N LEU A 141 -2.02 5.43 2.50
CA LEU A 141 -1.74 6.58 1.66
C LEU A 141 -0.24 6.75 1.50
N GLN A 142 0.25 6.79 0.27
CA GLN A 142 1.68 6.85 -0.01
C GLN A 142 1.99 8.04 -0.92
N TYR A 143 2.72 9.00 -0.37
CA TYR A 143 3.22 10.16 -1.11
C TYR A 143 4.69 9.95 -1.42
N LEU A 144 5.07 10.06 -2.69
CA LEU A 144 6.48 10.16 -3.09
C LEU A 144 6.79 11.61 -3.44
N TYR A 145 7.79 12.18 -2.78
CA TYR A 145 8.28 13.52 -3.05
C TYR A 145 9.62 13.50 -3.80
N ILE A 146 9.68 14.17 -4.96
CA ILE A 146 10.92 14.38 -5.73
C ILE A 146 11.21 15.88 -5.79
N GLU A 147 12.26 16.33 -5.10
CA GLU A 147 12.74 17.72 -5.19
C GLU A 147 13.36 17.96 -6.58
N LYS A 148 12.85 18.94 -7.33
CA LYS A 148 13.43 19.34 -8.63
C LYS A 148 14.50 20.42 -8.45
N PRO A 149 15.60 20.43 -9.24
CA PRO A 149 16.74 21.34 -9.07
C PRO A 149 16.41 22.85 -9.14
N ASN A 150 15.27 23.23 -9.72
CA ASN A 150 14.92 24.62 -10.01
C ASN A 150 13.95 25.24 -8.98
N GLY A 151 13.84 24.64 -7.79
CA GLY A 151 13.29 25.32 -6.61
C GLY A 151 11.77 25.47 -6.51
N TYR A 152 10.99 24.98 -7.48
CA TYR A 152 9.53 24.92 -7.35
C TYR A 152 9.04 23.50 -7.14
N VAL A 153 8.93 23.11 -5.87
CA VAL A 153 7.96 22.12 -5.39
C VAL A 153 7.49 22.57 -4.00
N GLN A 154 6.39 23.32 -3.95
CA GLN A 154 5.76 23.86 -2.75
C GLN A 154 4.34 23.27 -2.74
N TYR A 155 3.85 22.40 -1.85
CA TYR A 155 4.24 21.77 -0.57
C TYR A 155 3.66 20.32 -0.54
N VAL A 156 3.92 19.43 0.44
CA VAL A 156 3.18 19.37 1.72
C VAL A 156 4.11 18.98 2.86
N GLN A 157 4.30 19.88 3.80
CA GLN A 157 4.62 19.50 5.16
C GLN A 157 3.33 19.03 5.87
N PRO A 158 3.34 18.08 6.82
CA PRO A 158 2.38 18.17 7.91
C PRO A 158 2.66 19.45 8.70
N GLU A 159 3.96 19.74 8.96
CA GLU A 159 4.52 21.10 9.04
C GLU A 159 6.09 21.21 8.98
N VAL A 160 6.91 20.15 8.76
CA VAL A 160 8.23 20.24 8.04
C VAL A 160 8.72 18.84 7.58
N ILE A 161 9.01 18.59 6.28
CA ILE A 161 9.84 17.43 5.85
C ILE A 161 10.78 17.78 4.65
N PRO A 162 12.12 17.56 4.72
CA PRO A 162 13.09 18.07 3.74
C PRO A 162 13.86 17.07 2.83
N ARG A 163 14.38 17.65 1.72
CA ARG A 163 15.45 17.36 0.74
C ARG A 163 16.11 15.97 0.58
N LYS A 164 15.37 14.95 0.14
CA LYS A 164 15.76 13.94 -0.89
C LYS A 164 14.83 12.73 -0.81
N LEU A 165 14.23 12.37 -1.94
CA LEU A 165 13.38 11.19 -2.19
C LEU A 165 12.84 10.51 -0.93
N GLN A 166 11.73 11.01 -0.40
CA GLN A 166 11.05 10.39 0.74
C GLN A 166 9.67 9.86 0.32
N MET A 167 9.40 8.61 0.69
CA MET A 167 8.06 8.04 0.67
C MET A 167 7.44 8.24 2.04
N ILE A 168 6.33 8.96 2.12
CA ILE A 168 5.57 9.14 3.37
C ILE A 168 4.35 8.22 3.30
N VAL A 169 4.20 7.36 4.31
CA VAL A 169 3.08 6.43 4.43
C VAL A 169 2.18 6.85 5.59
N TYR A 170 0.90 7.10 5.33
CA TYR A 170 -0.13 7.27 6.35
C TYR A 170 -1.06 6.06 6.36
N ILE A 171 -1.35 5.54 7.55
CA ILE A 171 -2.39 4.52 7.74
C ILE A 171 -3.58 5.21 8.39
N ILE A 172 -4.71 5.22 7.69
CA ILE A 172 -5.94 5.87 8.14
C ILE A 172 -6.98 4.79 8.43
N HIS A 173 -7.49 4.77 9.66
CA HIS A 173 -8.55 3.88 10.10
C HIS A 173 -9.81 4.68 10.44
N LYS A 174 -10.98 4.10 10.18
CA LYS A 174 -12.30 4.69 10.43
C LYS A 174 -13.14 3.83 11.35
#